data_AF-A0A9X2IV78-F1
#
_entry.id   AF-A0A9X2IV78-F1
#
_cell.length_a   1.000
_cell.length_b   1.000
_cell.length_c   1.000
_cell.angle_alpha   90.00
_cell.angle_beta   90.00
_cell.angle_gamma   90.00
#
_symmetry.space_group_name_H-M   'P 1'
#
loop_
_entity.id
_entity.type
_entity.pdbx_description
1 polymer ?
#
loop_
_entity_poly.entity_id
_entity_poly.type
_entity_poly.pdbx_seq_one_letter_code
_entity_poly.pdbx_strand_id
1 'polypeptide(L)'
;MPSSAAPARATLFVVPEPGVAVEGRLAEELAAELDVVALDVVAPDLVAPDAPATVAAAIGAIREHGSPRWMIAGGGRAARTASVVASRTLSGRSGLFGLAGLVLLPGAREDAATAEDDVPAALPTLILEAGTPSPAAAIRAFWLERAGTGPAVPADVSRAIASARTSTRVRALLAQRLLADEPGYAPRSLSVDRLATLRAVSDRVVPQDDRPGRIDLAARVDAQLADGLGDGWRNAALPADPLAYAHGLDALAPLASLSAAEQDALLTAVADGSGPAGALSPEQLAAWFEDCRVDLVRQWLAHPASMARVGYDGYASGGDTLPLTGFRSLGADQRDDWEPTARSPR
;
A
#
# COMPACT_ATOMS: atom_id res chain seq x y z
N MET A 1 15.77 18.21 -21.35
CA MET A 1 15.49 16.81 -20.99
C MET A 1 15.67 16.71 -19.49
N PRO A 2 14.64 16.42 -18.69
CA PRO A 2 14.86 16.21 -17.28
C PRO A 2 15.72 14.95 -17.13
N SER A 3 16.82 15.08 -16.40
CA SER A 3 17.74 13.98 -16.07
C SER A 3 16.91 12.82 -15.50
N SER A 4 16.92 11.68 -16.19
CA SER A 4 16.41 10.42 -15.65
C SER A 4 17.33 10.01 -14.50
N ALA A 5 17.13 10.62 -13.33
CA ALA A 5 17.70 10.11 -12.09
C ALA A 5 17.31 8.63 -12.00
N ALA A 6 18.28 7.75 -11.76
CA ALA A 6 18.00 6.34 -11.51
C ALA A 6 16.91 6.24 -10.43
N PRO A 7 15.92 5.33 -10.57
CA PRO A 7 14.89 5.19 -9.57
C PRO A 7 15.56 4.95 -8.22
N ALA A 8 15.23 5.78 -7.24
CA ALA A 8 15.76 5.62 -5.89
C ALA A 8 15.42 4.22 -5.39
N ARG A 9 16.45 3.45 -5.04
CA ARG A 9 16.31 2.07 -4.57
C ARG A 9 15.55 2.05 -3.25
N ALA A 10 14.82 0.97 -3.02
CA ALA A 10 14.13 0.79 -1.76
C ALA A 10 15.15 0.57 -0.63
N THR A 11 14.82 1.05 0.57
CA THR A 11 15.77 1.09 1.69
C THR A 11 15.27 0.32 2.89
N LEU A 12 16.13 -0.50 3.51
CA LEU A 12 15.94 -1.04 4.85
C LEU A 12 16.71 -0.16 5.84
N PHE A 13 15.98 0.61 6.63
CA PHE A 13 16.55 1.36 7.73
C PHE A 13 16.69 0.46 8.96
N VAL A 14 17.88 0.40 9.55
CA VAL A 14 18.14 -0.39 10.77
C VAL A 14 18.33 0.58 11.92
N VAL A 15 17.49 0.47 12.95
CA VAL A 15 17.71 1.18 14.22
C VAL A 15 18.80 0.39 14.97
N PRO A 16 20.00 0.96 15.18
CA PRO A 16 21.11 0.25 15.79
C PRO A 16 20.82 -0.07 17.25
N GLU A 17 21.36 -1.21 17.72
CA GLU A 17 21.41 -1.56 19.14
C GLU A 17 22.88 -1.55 19.59
N PRO A 18 23.25 -0.83 20.66
CA PRO A 18 24.63 -0.77 21.12
C PRO A 18 25.21 -2.17 21.38
N GLY A 19 26.35 -2.47 20.73
CA GLY A 19 27.05 -3.75 20.88
C GLY A 19 26.63 -4.85 19.91
N VAL A 20 25.68 -4.59 19.01
CA VAL A 20 25.17 -5.55 18.02
C VAL A 20 25.54 -5.07 16.61
N ALA A 21 26.66 -5.56 16.06
CA ALA A 21 27.10 -5.23 14.70
C ALA A 21 26.45 -6.16 13.67
N VAL A 22 25.18 -5.90 13.34
CA VAL A 22 24.41 -6.73 12.39
C VAL A 22 24.29 -6.04 11.02
N GLU A 23 24.55 -4.73 10.93
CA GLU A 23 24.26 -3.96 9.71
C GLU A 23 25.21 -4.26 8.55
N GLY A 24 26.51 -4.41 8.81
CA GLY A 24 27.51 -4.58 7.74
C GLY A 24 27.29 -5.83 6.88
N ARG A 25 26.99 -6.96 7.53
CA ARG A 25 26.71 -8.23 6.83
C ARG A 25 25.35 -8.21 6.12
N LEU A 26 24.33 -7.62 6.75
CA LEU A 26 23.01 -7.46 6.11
C LEU A 26 23.12 -6.58 4.85
N ALA A 27 23.89 -5.50 4.91
CA ALA A 27 24.10 -4.59 3.79
C ALA A 27 24.72 -5.29 2.58
N GLU A 28 25.79 -6.06 2.79
CA GLU A 28 26.43 -6.82 1.71
C GLU A 28 25.49 -7.87 1.11
N GLU A 29 24.80 -8.64 1.95
CA GLU A 29 23.91 -9.70 1.45
C GLU A 29 22.70 -9.12 0.71
N LEU A 30 22.11 -8.00 1.16
CA LEU A 30 20.88 -7.42 0.57
C LEU A 30 21.10 -6.39 -0.55
N ALA A 31 22.35 -6.05 -0.86
CA ALA A 31 22.71 -4.98 -1.81
C ALA A 31 22.11 -5.13 -3.23
N ALA A 32 21.64 -6.31 -3.63
CA ALA A 32 20.99 -6.50 -4.92
C ALA A 32 19.57 -5.91 -4.95
N GLU A 33 18.80 -6.03 -3.87
CA GLU A 33 17.38 -5.64 -3.78
C GLU A 33 17.14 -4.35 -3.00
N LEU A 34 17.91 -4.13 -1.93
CA LEU A 34 17.69 -3.07 -0.95
C LEU A 34 18.98 -2.35 -0.62
N ASP A 35 18.88 -1.06 -0.37
CA ASP A 35 19.93 -0.32 0.32
C ASP A 35 19.73 -0.54 1.82
N VAL A 36 20.77 -0.89 2.58
CA VAL A 36 20.68 -1.07 4.04
C VAL A 36 21.40 0.08 4.73
N VAL A 37 20.67 0.81 5.57
CA VAL A 37 21.17 2.04 6.20
C VAL A 37 20.95 1.96 7.70
N ALA A 38 22.04 2.00 8.48
CA ALA A 38 21.96 2.19 9.91
C ALA A 38 21.52 3.63 10.21
N LEU A 39 20.49 3.80 11.05
CA LEU A 39 20.06 5.12 11.48
C LEU A 39 21.00 5.62 12.58
N ASP A 40 21.65 6.76 12.33
CA ASP A 40 22.46 7.41 13.35
C ASP A 40 21.56 8.13 14.39
N VAL A 41 20.97 7.34 15.29
CA VAL A 41 20.14 7.83 16.40
C VAL A 41 21.02 8.04 17.64
N VAL A 42 21.89 9.04 17.60
CA VAL A 42 22.61 9.49 18.81
C VAL A 42 21.63 10.24 19.71
N ALA A 43 21.03 9.56 20.69
CA ALA A 43 20.51 10.22 21.87
C ALA A 43 21.63 10.26 22.92
N PRO A 44 22.17 11.44 23.28
CA PRO A 44 23.13 11.52 24.39
C PRO A 44 22.42 11.07 25.67
N ASP A 45 23.04 10.10 26.35
CA ASP A 45 22.71 9.56 27.67
C ASP A 45 21.35 8.87 27.84
N LEU A 46 21.36 7.52 27.83
CA LEU A 46 20.47 6.61 28.60
C LEU A 46 18.98 6.98 28.69
N VAL A 47 18.38 7.53 27.63
CA VAL A 47 16.92 7.72 27.55
C VAL A 47 16.28 6.47 26.94
N ALA A 48 15.10 6.09 27.43
CA ALA A 48 14.33 4.95 26.94
C ALA A 48 14.25 4.91 25.40
N PRO A 49 14.26 3.72 24.77
CA PRO A 49 14.32 3.58 23.30
C PRO A 49 13.17 4.25 22.53
N ASP A 50 12.02 4.45 23.17
CA ASP A 50 10.84 5.16 22.64
C ASP A 50 10.83 6.66 22.96
N ALA A 51 11.93 7.20 23.51
CA ALA A 51 12.05 8.60 23.84
C ALA A 51 11.71 9.48 22.62
N PRO A 52 10.93 10.57 22.81
CA PRO A 52 10.53 11.45 21.71
C PRO A 52 11.69 11.96 20.86
N ALA A 53 12.86 12.20 21.46
CA ALA A 53 14.06 12.65 20.76
C ALA A 53 14.64 11.58 19.82
N THR A 54 14.76 10.33 20.26
CA THR A 54 15.24 9.20 19.44
C THR A 54 14.33 8.95 18.25
N VAL A 55 13.01 8.94 18.47
CA VAL A 55 12.02 8.80 17.39
C VAL A 55 12.10 9.97 16.41
N ALA A 56 12.28 11.20 16.89
CA ALA A 56 12.42 12.38 16.05
C ALA A 56 13.70 12.34 15.20
N ALA A 57 14.82 11.90 15.78
CA ALA A 57 16.09 11.71 15.08
C ALA A 57 15.96 10.65 13.97
N ALA A 58 15.35 9.49 14.27
CA ALA A 58 15.07 8.45 13.27
C ALA A 58 14.21 8.99 12.11
N ILE A 59 13.14 9.72 12.41
CA ILE A 59 12.28 10.35 11.40
C ILE A 59 13.09 11.36 10.56
N GLY A 60 13.95 12.16 11.19
CA GLY A 60 14.83 13.12 10.52
C GLY A 60 15.76 12.44 9.52
N ALA A 61 16.47 11.39 9.95
CA ALA A 61 17.40 10.64 9.11
C ALA A 61 16.70 9.96 7.92
N ILE A 62 15.53 9.35 8.12
CA ILE A 62 14.74 8.76 7.02
C ILE A 62 14.30 9.84 6.01
N ARG A 63 13.88 11.01 6.51
CA ARG A 63 13.47 12.13 5.66
C ARG A 63 14.62 12.65 4.81
N GLU A 64 15.81 12.80 5.41
CA GLU A 64 17.00 13.28 4.73
C GLU A 64 17.47 12.31 3.64
N HIS A 65 17.39 11.00 3.89
CA HIS A 65 17.68 9.99 2.87
C HIS A 65 16.71 10.06 1.69
N GLY A 66 15.43 10.35 1.92
CA GLY A 66 14.44 10.59 0.87
C GLY A 66 14.07 9.36 0.04
N SER A 67 14.25 8.14 0.58
CA SER A 67 13.84 6.91 -0.10
C SER A 67 12.32 6.90 -0.33
N PRO A 68 11.84 6.66 -1.57
CA PRO A 68 10.41 6.69 -1.87
C PRO A 68 9.67 5.46 -1.34
N ARG A 69 10.40 4.39 -1.00
CA ARG A 69 9.86 3.16 -0.43
C ARG A 69 10.86 2.49 0.50
N TRP A 70 10.42 2.13 1.70
CA TRP A 70 11.36 1.66 2.72
C TRP A 70 10.72 0.73 3.75
N MET A 71 11.56 -0.07 4.39
CA MET A 71 11.25 -0.84 5.59
C MET A 71 12.09 -0.32 6.75
N ILE A 72 11.66 -0.61 7.98
CA ILE A 72 12.45 -0.31 9.18
C ILE A 72 12.63 -1.57 10.03
N ALA A 73 13.83 -1.77 10.56
CA ALA A 73 14.20 -2.89 11.39
C ALA A 73 14.68 -2.44 12.77
N GLY A 74 14.41 -3.25 13.80
CA GLY A 74 14.97 -3.07 15.14
C GLY A 74 14.96 -4.37 15.94
N GLY A 75 16.02 -4.59 16.72
CA GLY A 75 16.12 -5.67 17.71
C GLY A 75 15.98 -5.13 19.14
N GLY A 76 15.68 -6.01 20.11
CA GLY A 76 15.65 -5.66 21.53
C GLY A 76 14.91 -4.36 21.83
N ARG A 77 15.64 -3.38 22.40
CA ARG A 77 15.10 -2.05 22.70
C ARG A 77 14.81 -1.21 21.45
N ALA A 78 15.62 -1.34 20.41
CA ALA A 78 15.47 -0.60 19.15
C ALA A 78 14.19 -0.96 18.37
N ALA A 79 13.61 -2.14 18.63
CA ALA A 79 12.31 -2.55 18.09
C ALA A 79 11.18 -1.56 18.45
N ARG A 80 11.18 -0.98 19.67
CA ARG A 80 10.17 0.02 20.07
C ARG A 80 10.26 1.29 19.24
N THR A 81 11.48 1.80 19.01
CA THR A 81 11.70 2.97 18.16
C THR A 81 11.16 2.72 16.75
N ALA A 82 11.50 1.55 16.18
CA ALA A 82 11.05 1.16 14.84
C ALA A 82 9.51 1.10 14.73
N SER A 83 8.85 0.46 15.71
CA SER A 83 7.38 0.39 15.77
C SER A 83 6.72 1.76 15.93
N VAL A 84 7.26 2.65 16.78
CA VAL A 84 6.72 4.01 16.95
C VAL A 84 6.89 4.84 15.68
N VAL A 85 8.03 4.74 14.99
CA VAL A 85 8.25 5.41 13.69
C VAL A 85 7.25 4.88 12.65
N ALA A 86 7.04 3.57 12.60
CA ALA A 86 6.08 2.95 11.70
C ALA A 86 4.64 3.40 11.98
N SER A 87 4.20 3.35 13.25
CA SER A 87 2.90 3.82 13.71
C SER A 87 2.66 5.31 13.43
N ARG A 88 3.65 6.17 13.68
CA ARG A 88 3.57 7.61 13.33
C ARG A 88 3.48 7.85 11.83
N THR A 89 4.08 6.99 11.01
CA THR A 89 4.00 7.07 9.55
C THR A 89 2.63 6.64 9.03
N LEU A 90 2.10 5.52 9.50
CA LEU A 90 0.76 5.05 9.11
C LEU A 90 -0.38 5.94 9.63
N SER A 91 -0.14 6.69 10.70
CA SER A 91 -1.08 7.72 11.19
C SER A 91 -0.85 9.11 10.57
N GLY A 92 0.10 9.25 9.64
CA GLY A 92 0.40 10.52 8.97
C GLY A 92 1.09 11.58 9.84
N ARG A 93 1.48 11.25 11.08
CA ARG A 93 2.07 12.17 12.07
C ARG A 93 3.58 12.35 11.92
N SER A 94 4.29 11.45 11.25
CA SER A 94 5.75 11.56 11.06
C SER A 94 6.14 12.55 9.95
N GLY A 95 5.22 12.87 9.04
CA GLY A 95 5.55 13.58 7.79
C GLY A 95 6.50 12.76 6.90
N LEU A 96 6.51 11.43 7.04
CA LEU A 96 7.14 10.50 6.13
C LEU A 96 6.07 9.82 5.27
N PHE A 97 6.51 9.27 4.15
CA PHE A 97 5.72 8.43 3.26
C PHE A 97 6.61 7.33 2.67
N GLY A 98 6.04 6.24 2.17
CA GLY A 98 6.83 5.14 1.57
C GLY A 98 7.06 3.92 2.46
N LEU A 99 6.58 3.90 3.71
CA LEU A 99 6.72 2.73 4.57
C LEU A 99 6.02 1.51 3.97
N ALA A 100 6.77 0.41 3.84
CA ALA A 100 6.33 -0.85 3.23
C ALA A 100 6.29 -2.02 4.22
N GLY A 101 7.07 -1.99 5.29
CA GLY A 101 7.10 -3.07 6.27
C GLY A 101 7.99 -2.80 7.49
N LEU A 102 7.79 -3.61 8.52
CA LEU A 102 8.55 -3.63 9.76
C LEU A 102 9.28 -4.96 9.91
N VAL A 103 10.52 -4.95 10.38
CA VAL A 103 11.30 -6.17 10.67
C VAL A 103 11.73 -6.15 12.14
N LEU A 104 11.27 -7.14 12.90
CA LEU A 104 11.68 -7.35 14.29
C LEU A 104 12.82 -8.37 14.31
N LEU A 105 14.01 -7.91 14.70
CA LEU A 105 15.21 -8.75 14.77
C LEU A 105 15.21 -9.59 16.08
N PRO A 106 15.98 -10.70 16.13
CA PRO A 106 16.04 -11.56 17.31
C PRO A 106 16.42 -10.82 18.60
N GLY A 107 15.93 -11.30 19.75
CA GLY A 107 16.09 -10.63 21.04
C GLY A 107 15.02 -9.55 21.30
N ALA A 108 14.18 -9.22 20.32
CA ALA A 108 13.03 -8.34 20.51
C ALA A 108 11.91 -9.00 21.32
N ARG A 109 11.74 -10.34 21.29
CA ARG A 109 10.50 -11.01 21.70
C ARG A 109 10.21 -11.00 23.22
N GLU A 110 11.25 -11.00 24.07
CA GLU A 110 11.07 -10.97 25.54
C GLU A 110 10.81 -9.55 26.09
N ASP A 111 11.32 -8.51 25.41
CA ASP A 111 11.01 -7.09 25.70
C ASP A 111 9.79 -6.56 24.91
N ALA A 112 9.39 -7.25 23.84
CA ALA A 112 8.25 -6.94 22.96
C ALA A 112 6.93 -7.61 23.39
N ALA A 113 6.91 -8.37 24.48
CA ALA A 113 5.66 -8.78 25.14
C ALA A 113 4.81 -7.58 25.61
N THR A 114 5.37 -6.36 25.55
CA THR A 114 4.66 -5.08 25.73
C THR A 114 4.65 -4.19 24.46
N ALA A 115 5.08 -4.70 23.31
CA ALA A 115 5.16 -3.99 22.02
C ALA A 115 4.27 -4.62 20.92
N GLU A 116 3.71 -5.83 21.12
CA GLU A 116 2.67 -6.38 20.24
C GLU A 116 1.44 -5.45 20.13
N ASP A 117 1.18 -4.62 21.15
CA ASP A 117 0.08 -3.62 21.15
C ASP A 117 0.35 -2.38 20.27
N ASP A 118 1.59 -2.15 19.79
CA ASP A 118 1.98 -0.92 19.07
C ASP A 118 2.27 -1.13 17.58
N VAL A 119 2.34 -2.38 17.10
CA VAL A 119 2.49 -2.66 15.65
C VAL A 119 1.13 -2.47 14.97
N PRO A 120 1.00 -1.54 14.01
CA PRO A 120 -0.28 -1.34 13.33
C PRO A 120 -0.69 -2.65 12.62
N ALA A 121 -1.87 -3.19 12.96
CA ALA A 121 -2.31 -4.52 12.52
C ALA A 121 -2.26 -4.77 11.00
N ALA A 122 -2.31 -3.71 10.20
CA ALA A 122 -2.26 -3.78 8.74
C ALA A 122 -0.84 -3.76 8.15
N LEU A 123 0.21 -3.43 8.92
CA LEU A 123 1.58 -3.31 8.42
C LEU A 123 2.21 -4.69 8.22
N PRO A 124 2.67 -5.05 7.00
CA PRO A 124 3.47 -6.24 6.82
C PRO A 124 4.66 -6.24 7.79
N THR A 125 4.73 -7.27 8.63
CA THR A 125 5.75 -7.37 9.67
C THR A 125 6.43 -8.74 9.60
N LEU A 126 7.76 -8.74 9.53
CA LEU A 126 8.59 -9.94 9.64
C LEU A 126 9.15 -10.03 11.05
N ILE A 127 8.97 -11.18 11.70
CA ILE A 127 9.56 -11.47 13.00
C ILE A 127 10.65 -12.51 12.80
N LEU A 128 11.89 -12.16 13.13
CA LEU A 128 13.02 -13.08 13.06
C LEU A 128 13.30 -13.68 14.44
N GLU A 129 13.28 -15.00 14.51
CA GLU A 129 13.55 -15.74 15.74
C GLU A 129 15.06 -15.89 16.00
N ALA A 130 15.42 -16.02 17.28
CA ALA A 130 16.78 -16.38 17.66
C ALA A 130 17.18 -17.71 17.01
N GLY A 131 18.35 -17.74 16.38
CA GLY A 131 18.82 -18.92 15.64
C GLY A 131 18.35 -19.00 14.18
N THR A 132 17.66 -17.97 13.65
CA THR A 132 17.40 -17.88 12.20
C THR A 132 18.71 -18.00 11.42
N PRO A 133 18.88 -19.01 10.54
CA PRO A 133 20.18 -19.32 9.94
C PRO A 133 20.65 -18.27 8.93
N SER A 134 19.73 -17.58 8.25
CA SER A 134 20.05 -16.45 7.37
C SER A 134 18.98 -15.35 7.51
N PRO A 135 19.20 -14.37 8.40
CA PRO A 135 18.35 -13.18 8.53
C PRO A 135 18.18 -12.42 7.21
N ALA A 136 19.25 -12.25 6.43
CA ALA A 136 19.18 -11.57 5.14
C ALA A 136 18.30 -12.32 4.13
N ALA A 137 18.39 -13.65 4.05
CA ALA A 137 17.52 -14.43 3.16
C ALA A 137 16.04 -14.28 3.55
N ALA A 138 15.73 -14.31 4.85
CA ALA A 138 14.37 -14.10 5.33
C ALA A 138 13.85 -12.68 5.02
N ILE A 139 14.68 -11.64 5.21
CA ILE A 139 14.35 -10.25 4.87
C ILE A 139 14.15 -10.09 3.36
N ARG A 140 15.00 -10.72 2.54
CA ARG A 140 14.87 -10.70 1.07
C ARG A 140 13.55 -11.34 0.63
N ALA A 141 13.24 -12.53 1.14
CA ALA A 141 11.99 -13.21 0.84
C ALA A 141 10.79 -12.35 1.25
N PHE A 142 10.81 -11.80 2.47
CA PHE A 142 9.78 -10.88 2.94
C PHE A 142 9.60 -9.64 2.06
N TRP A 143 10.69 -9.06 1.57
CA TRP A 143 10.63 -7.94 0.62
C TRP A 143 10.04 -8.36 -0.73
N LEU A 144 10.57 -9.42 -1.34
CA LEU A 144 10.21 -9.83 -2.70
C LEU A 144 8.80 -10.42 -2.78
N GLU A 145 8.36 -11.10 -1.72
CA GLU A 145 7.10 -11.85 -1.72
C GLU A 145 5.97 -11.09 -1.03
N ARG A 146 6.26 -10.05 -0.23
CA ARG A 146 5.23 -9.37 0.58
C ARG A 146 5.39 -7.85 0.64
N ALA A 147 6.32 -7.32 1.43
CA ALA A 147 6.37 -5.87 1.70
C ALA A 147 6.65 -5.03 0.43
N GLY A 148 7.44 -5.58 -0.49
CA GLY A 148 7.86 -4.93 -1.72
C GLY A 148 6.93 -5.11 -2.93
N THR A 149 5.86 -5.91 -2.83
CA THR A 149 5.07 -6.32 -4.01
C THR A 149 4.06 -5.30 -4.53
N GLY A 150 3.69 -4.30 -3.71
CA GLY A 150 2.77 -3.22 -4.12
C GLY A 150 3.33 -2.26 -5.19
N PRO A 151 2.50 -1.44 -5.86
CA PRO A 151 2.95 -0.51 -6.90
C PRO A 151 3.89 0.59 -6.38
N ALA A 152 4.91 0.95 -7.16
CA ALA A 152 5.83 2.03 -6.82
C ALA A 152 5.18 3.41 -7.00
N VAL A 153 5.41 4.31 -6.04
CA VAL A 153 5.01 5.72 -6.12
C VAL A 153 6.22 6.56 -6.53
N PRO A 154 6.11 7.45 -7.54
CA PRO A 154 7.21 8.33 -7.93
C PRO A 154 7.71 9.20 -6.78
N ALA A 155 9.01 9.47 -6.74
CA ALA A 155 9.64 10.13 -5.59
C ALA A 155 9.12 11.56 -5.33
N ASP A 156 8.78 12.32 -6.37
CA ASP A 156 8.18 13.65 -6.23
C ASP A 156 6.74 13.59 -5.71
N VAL A 157 5.95 12.61 -6.14
CA VAL A 157 4.61 12.32 -5.59
C VAL A 157 4.73 11.95 -4.10
N SER A 158 5.65 11.06 -3.74
CA SER A 158 5.92 10.69 -2.34
C SER A 158 6.31 11.91 -1.49
N ARG A 159 7.14 12.82 -2.02
CA ARG A 159 7.48 14.08 -1.34
C ARG A 159 6.28 15.00 -1.19
N ALA A 160 5.43 15.13 -2.21
CA ALA A 160 4.22 15.95 -2.13
C ALA A 160 3.24 15.41 -1.08
N ILE A 161 3.02 14.09 -1.04
CA ILE A 161 2.20 13.44 -0.01
C ILE A 161 2.78 13.69 1.39
N ALA A 162 4.09 13.53 1.57
CA ALA A 162 4.77 13.76 2.85
C ALA A 162 4.76 15.23 3.32
N SER A 163 4.53 16.18 2.41
CA SER A 163 4.59 17.62 2.68
C SER A 163 3.46 18.14 3.58
N ALA A 164 3.62 19.39 4.04
CA ALA A 164 2.61 20.12 4.82
C ALA A 164 1.32 20.44 4.04
N ARG A 165 1.32 20.30 2.71
CA ARG A 165 0.14 20.54 1.85
C ARG A 165 -0.90 19.43 1.94
N THR A 166 -0.48 18.26 2.40
CA THR A 166 -1.36 17.12 2.67
C THR A 166 -1.71 17.16 4.17
N SER A 167 -2.98 16.97 4.54
CA SER A 167 -3.33 16.88 5.97
C SER A 167 -2.83 15.58 6.58
N THR A 168 -2.65 15.55 7.90
CA THR A 168 -2.30 14.33 8.64
C THR A 168 -3.26 13.18 8.33
N ARG A 169 -4.57 13.47 8.24
CA ARG A 169 -5.59 12.48 7.90
C ARG A 169 -5.39 11.90 6.50
N VAL A 170 -5.12 12.74 5.50
CA VAL A 170 -4.91 12.27 4.12
C VAL A 170 -3.59 11.49 4.00
N ARG A 171 -2.52 11.93 4.67
CA ARG A 171 -1.27 11.16 4.76
C ARG A 171 -1.50 9.77 5.34
N ALA A 172 -2.26 9.67 6.43
CA ALA A 172 -2.58 8.38 7.06
C ALA A 172 -3.32 7.44 6.09
N LEU A 173 -4.36 7.94 5.42
CA LEU A 173 -5.14 7.17 4.45
C LEU A 173 -4.28 6.69 3.28
N LEU A 174 -3.44 7.55 2.72
CA LEU A 174 -2.56 7.18 1.61
C LEU A 174 -1.47 6.21 2.06
N ALA A 175 -0.94 6.34 3.28
CA ALA A 175 0.08 5.45 3.82
C ALA A 175 -0.48 4.03 4.03
N GLN A 176 -1.73 3.91 4.49
CA GLN A 176 -2.40 2.60 4.60
C GLN A 176 -2.67 1.99 3.22
N ARG A 177 -3.15 2.79 2.26
CA ARG A 177 -3.46 2.32 0.90
C ARG A 177 -2.23 1.90 0.10
N LEU A 178 -1.05 2.42 0.46
CA LEU A 178 0.24 2.09 -0.13
C LEU A 178 0.73 0.68 0.24
N LEU A 179 0.30 0.15 1.40
CA LEU A 179 0.73 -1.16 1.86
C LEU A 179 0.37 -2.22 0.81
N ALA A 180 1.30 -3.16 0.63
CA ALA A 180 1.12 -4.26 -0.30
C ALA A 180 -0.04 -5.14 0.15
N ASP A 181 -0.81 -5.64 -0.83
CA ASP A 181 -1.87 -6.59 -0.56
C ASP A 181 -1.28 -7.94 -0.13
N GLU A 182 -2.03 -8.67 0.69
CA GLU A 182 -1.66 -9.98 1.20
C GLU A 182 -1.61 -11.03 0.06
N PRO A 183 -0.45 -11.60 -0.30
CA PRO A 183 -0.37 -12.55 -1.42
C PRO A 183 -1.24 -13.79 -1.23
N GLY A 184 -1.41 -14.22 0.02
CA GLY A 184 -2.25 -15.33 0.44
C GLY A 184 -3.62 -14.89 1.00
N TYR A 185 -4.16 -13.76 0.56
CA TYR A 185 -5.44 -13.24 1.05
C TYR A 185 -6.54 -14.32 1.02
N ALA A 186 -7.07 -14.64 2.21
CA ALA A 186 -8.24 -15.49 2.36
C ALA A 186 -9.51 -14.60 2.34
N PRO A 187 -10.47 -14.85 1.43
CA PRO A 187 -11.66 -14.03 1.35
C PRO A 187 -12.50 -14.13 2.63
N ARG A 188 -13.07 -13.00 3.02
CA ARG A 188 -13.91 -12.83 4.21
C ARG A 188 -15.39 -12.76 3.87
N SER A 189 -15.76 -12.25 2.70
CA SER A 189 -17.15 -12.16 2.24
C SER A 189 -17.47 -13.22 1.17
N LEU A 190 -16.55 -13.40 0.22
CA LEU A 190 -16.67 -14.28 -0.93
C LEU A 190 -16.11 -15.68 -0.65
N SER A 191 -16.41 -16.63 -1.55
CA SER A 191 -15.68 -17.90 -1.63
C SER A 191 -14.37 -17.72 -2.43
N VAL A 192 -13.48 -18.71 -2.33
CA VAL A 192 -12.21 -18.73 -3.10
C VAL A 192 -12.47 -18.64 -4.61
N ASP A 193 -13.45 -19.38 -5.13
CA ASP A 193 -13.79 -19.39 -6.56
C ASP A 193 -14.39 -18.07 -7.04
N ARG A 194 -15.22 -17.43 -6.20
CA ARG A 194 -15.79 -16.11 -6.49
C ARG A 194 -14.70 -15.03 -6.47
N LEU A 195 -13.76 -15.09 -5.52
CA LEU A 195 -12.61 -14.19 -5.50
C LEU A 195 -11.75 -14.37 -6.76
N ALA A 196 -11.51 -15.62 -7.20
CA ALA A 196 -10.79 -15.88 -8.45
C ALA A 196 -11.51 -15.32 -9.68
N THR A 197 -12.85 -15.46 -9.73
CA THR A 197 -13.69 -14.86 -10.78
C THR A 197 -13.59 -13.34 -10.75
N LEU A 198 -13.66 -12.71 -9.57
CA LEU A 198 -13.55 -11.25 -9.43
C LEU A 198 -12.15 -10.74 -9.82
N ARG A 199 -11.08 -11.49 -9.55
CA ARG A 199 -9.73 -11.19 -10.05
C ARG A 199 -9.69 -11.20 -11.58
N ALA A 200 -10.33 -12.19 -12.23
CA ALA A 200 -10.43 -12.23 -13.69
C ALA A 200 -11.25 -11.05 -14.26
N VAL A 201 -12.36 -10.67 -13.61
CA VAL A 201 -13.11 -9.45 -13.96
C VAL A 201 -12.22 -8.21 -13.83
N SER A 202 -11.55 -8.06 -12.68
CA SER A 202 -10.65 -6.94 -12.40
C SER A 202 -9.59 -6.76 -13.46
N ASP A 203 -8.98 -7.86 -13.92
CA ASP A 203 -7.91 -7.84 -14.91
C ASP A 203 -8.37 -7.30 -16.27
N ARG A 204 -9.67 -7.36 -16.57
CA ARG A 204 -10.27 -6.81 -17.80
C ARG A 204 -10.84 -5.42 -17.63
N VAL A 205 -11.44 -5.11 -16.48
CA VAL A 205 -12.04 -3.79 -16.20
C VAL A 205 -10.97 -2.72 -15.95
N VAL A 206 -9.96 -3.05 -15.14
CA VAL A 206 -8.85 -2.14 -14.82
C VAL A 206 -7.54 -2.85 -15.09
N PRO A 207 -7.13 -3.01 -16.37
CA PRO A 207 -5.88 -3.66 -16.71
C PRO A 207 -4.70 -2.96 -16.03
N GLN A 208 -3.92 -3.73 -15.28
CA GLN A 208 -2.68 -3.30 -14.65
C GLN A 208 -1.53 -4.03 -15.34
N ASP A 209 -0.42 -3.35 -15.61
CA ASP A 209 0.72 -3.95 -16.30
C ASP A 209 1.33 -5.09 -15.48
N ASP A 210 1.80 -6.15 -16.16
CA ASP A 210 2.33 -7.39 -15.55
C ASP A 210 3.70 -7.24 -14.86
N ARG A 211 4.03 -6.04 -14.37
CA ARG A 211 5.29 -5.75 -13.69
C ARG A 211 5.11 -5.85 -12.17
N PRO A 212 6.18 -6.08 -11.37
CA PRO A 212 6.04 -6.10 -9.92
C PRO A 212 5.35 -4.80 -9.47
N GLY A 213 4.26 -4.93 -8.72
CA GLY A 213 3.45 -3.79 -8.32
C GLY A 213 1.99 -3.82 -8.71
N ARG A 214 1.27 -4.94 -8.54
CA ARG A 214 -0.18 -4.99 -8.79
C ARG A 214 -0.96 -4.72 -7.50
N ILE A 215 -2.11 -4.07 -7.64
CA ILE A 215 -3.12 -3.94 -6.60
C ILE A 215 -4.09 -5.11 -6.77
N ASP A 216 -4.29 -5.93 -5.74
CA ASP A 216 -5.33 -6.95 -5.72
C ASP A 216 -6.69 -6.29 -5.44
N LEU A 217 -7.27 -5.71 -6.50
CA LEU A 217 -8.53 -4.99 -6.42
C LEU A 217 -9.67 -5.89 -5.93
N ALA A 218 -9.66 -7.16 -6.31
CA ALA A 218 -10.66 -8.13 -5.89
C ALA A 218 -10.59 -8.40 -4.38
N ALA A 219 -9.38 -8.58 -3.82
CA ALA A 219 -9.20 -8.73 -2.37
C ALA A 219 -9.63 -7.48 -1.60
N ARG A 220 -9.36 -6.28 -2.14
CA ARG A 220 -9.80 -5.02 -1.53
C ARG A 220 -11.32 -4.84 -1.56
N VAL A 221 -11.98 -5.24 -2.65
CA VAL A 221 -13.44 -5.26 -2.75
C VAL A 221 -14.05 -6.28 -1.79
N ASP A 222 -13.51 -7.49 -1.71
CA ASP A 222 -13.95 -8.51 -0.73
C ASP A 222 -13.84 -7.99 0.72
N ALA A 223 -12.72 -7.34 1.06
CA ALA A 223 -12.54 -6.71 2.35
C ALA A 223 -13.58 -5.60 2.62
N GLN A 224 -13.83 -4.73 1.63
CA GLN A 224 -14.85 -3.68 1.71
C GLN A 224 -16.24 -4.28 1.98
N LEU A 225 -16.61 -5.35 1.26
CA LEU A 225 -17.88 -6.05 1.46
C LEU A 225 -18.00 -6.67 2.85
N ALA A 226 -16.93 -7.33 3.33
CA ALA A 226 -16.89 -7.95 4.65
C ALA A 226 -17.00 -6.92 5.79
N ASP A 227 -16.45 -5.71 5.58
CA ASP A 227 -16.53 -4.61 6.54
C ASP A 227 -17.86 -3.83 6.44
N GLY A 228 -18.75 -4.19 5.51
CA GLY A 228 -20.01 -3.48 5.28
C GLY A 228 -19.82 -2.05 4.78
N LEU A 229 -18.69 -1.77 4.15
CA LEU A 229 -18.34 -0.46 3.61
C LEU A 229 -18.88 -0.32 2.19
N GLY A 230 -19.47 0.84 1.88
CA GLY A 230 -19.98 1.16 0.54
C GLY A 230 -19.96 2.67 0.31
N ASP A 231 -20.43 3.12 -0.85
CA ASP A 231 -20.65 4.54 -1.12
C ASP A 231 -21.99 5.07 -0.57
N GLY A 232 -22.79 4.21 0.06
CA GLY A 232 -24.11 4.52 0.59
C GLY A 232 -25.21 4.46 -0.46
N TRP A 233 -24.91 4.01 -1.68
CA TRP A 233 -25.85 3.78 -2.76
C TRP A 233 -25.96 2.29 -3.06
N ARG A 234 -27.14 1.86 -3.48
CA ARG A 234 -27.40 0.51 -3.97
C ARG A 234 -28.49 0.58 -5.01
N ASN A 235 -28.30 -0.08 -6.14
CA ASN A 235 -29.34 -0.17 -7.15
C ASN A 235 -30.59 -0.85 -6.57
N ALA A 236 -31.76 -0.24 -6.73
CA ALA A 236 -33.02 -0.72 -6.16
C ALA A 236 -33.45 -2.10 -6.70
N ALA A 237 -32.98 -2.48 -7.90
CA ALA A 237 -33.28 -3.75 -8.54
C ALA A 237 -32.36 -4.91 -8.07
N LEU A 238 -31.30 -4.62 -7.32
CA LEU A 238 -30.36 -5.64 -6.82
C LEU A 238 -30.69 -6.05 -5.38
N PRO A 239 -30.26 -7.23 -4.91
CA PRO A 239 -30.21 -7.54 -3.48
C PRO A 239 -29.11 -6.73 -2.76
N ALA A 240 -28.90 -6.97 -1.47
CA ALA A 240 -27.78 -6.38 -0.73
C ALA A 240 -26.42 -6.83 -1.30
N ASP A 241 -25.41 -5.97 -1.20
CA ASP A 241 -24.15 -6.09 -1.95
C ASP A 241 -23.46 -7.46 -1.83
N PRO A 242 -23.33 -8.09 -0.63
CA PRO A 242 -22.71 -9.42 -0.54
C PRO A 242 -23.45 -10.50 -1.36
N LEU A 243 -24.79 -10.43 -1.38
CA LEU A 243 -25.61 -11.34 -2.20
C LEU A 243 -25.55 -10.97 -3.68
N ALA A 244 -25.54 -9.68 -4.02
CA ALA A 244 -25.42 -9.22 -5.40
C ALA A 244 -24.10 -9.69 -6.01
N TYR A 245 -22.98 -9.52 -5.29
CA TYR A 245 -21.68 -10.04 -5.68
C TYR A 245 -21.64 -11.56 -5.79
N ALA A 246 -22.22 -12.29 -4.83
CA ALA A 246 -22.28 -13.75 -4.93
C ALA A 246 -23.02 -14.20 -6.20
N HIS A 247 -24.20 -13.65 -6.46
CA HIS A 247 -25.01 -14.02 -7.63
C HIS A 247 -24.38 -13.59 -8.96
N GLY A 248 -23.81 -12.39 -9.02
CA GLY A 248 -23.13 -11.88 -10.22
C GLY A 248 -21.88 -12.70 -10.57
N LEU A 249 -21.06 -13.03 -9.56
CA LEU A 249 -19.86 -13.85 -9.76
C LEU A 249 -20.19 -15.30 -10.09
N ASP A 250 -21.25 -15.89 -9.52
CA ASP A 250 -21.71 -17.23 -9.90
C ASP A 250 -22.15 -17.29 -11.37
N ALA A 251 -22.81 -16.24 -11.88
CA ALA A 251 -23.18 -16.13 -13.29
C ALA A 251 -21.96 -16.02 -14.21
N LEU A 252 -20.81 -15.58 -13.69
CA LEU A 252 -19.54 -15.42 -14.40
C LEU A 252 -18.51 -16.51 -14.08
N ALA A 253 -18.85 -17.56 -13.32
CA ALA A 253 -17.90 -18.58 -12.87
C ALA A 253 -16.93 -19.16 -13.93
N PRO A 254 -17.30 -19.38 -15.21
CA PRO A 254 -16.34 -19.87 -16.20
C PRO A 254 -15.28 -18.83 -16.60
N LEU A 255 -15.48 -17.54 -16.31
CA LEU A 255 -14.67 -16.41 -16.80
C LEU A 255 -13.17 -16.60 -16.57
N ALA A 256 -12.77 -17.03 -15.37
CA ALA A 256 -11.36 -17.21 -15.02
C ALA A 256 -10.64 -18.27 -15.88
N SER A 257 -11.39 -19.17 -16.51
CA SER A 257 -10.85 -20.22 -17.39
C SER A 257 -10.90 -19.89 -18.88
N LEU A 258 -11.58 -18.80 -19.25
CA LEU A 258 -11.72 -18.37 -20.64
C LEU A 258 -10.45 -17.68 -21.14
N SER A 259 -10.26 -17.66 -22.46
CA SER A 259 -9.23 -16.80 -23.07
C SER A 259 -9.58 -15.32 -22.89
N ALA A 260 -8.58 -14.43 -22.98
CA ALA A 260 -8.81 -12.99 -22.82
C ALA A 260 -9.90 -12.45 -23.75
N ALA A 261 -9.95 -12.90 -25.01
CA ALA A 261 -10.98 -12.49 -25.96
C ALA A 261 -12.38 -12.97 -25.59
N GLU A 262 -12.49 -14.19 -25.05
CA GLU A 262 -13.76 -14.74 -24.57
C GLU A 262 -14.23 -14.05 -23.28
N GLN A 263 -13.28 -13.68 -22.40
CA GLN A 263 -13.56 -12.86 -21.22
C GLN A 263 -14.14 -11.51 -21.63
N ASP A 264 -13.46 -10.80 -22.55
CA ASP A 264 -13.91 -9.50 -23.03
C ASP A 264 -15.30 -9.60 -23.68
N ALA A 265 -15.52 -10.61 -24.53
CA ALA A 265 -16.82 -10.83 -25.18
C ALA A 265 -17.95 -11.08 -24.16
N LEU A 266 -17.70 -11.89 -23.13
CA LEU A 266 -18.67 -12.14 -22.06
C LEU A 266 -18.97 -10.87 -21.25
N LEU A 267 -17.95 -10.12 -20.85
CA LEU A 267 -18.13 -8.88 -20.09
C LEU A 267 -18.81 -7.78 -20.90
N THR A 268 -18.55 -7.68 -22.20
CA THR A 268 -19.30 -6.81 -23.12
C THR A 268 -20.76 -7.24 -23.21
N ALA A 269 -21.05 -8.53 -23.38
CA ALA A 269 -22.43 -9.02 -23.42
C ALA A 269 -23.19 -8.69 -22.13
N VAL A 270 -22.56 -8.82 -20.97
CA VAL A 270 -23.12 -8.42 -19.67
C VAL A 270 -23.39 -6.91 -19.62
N ALA A 271 -22.43 -6.08 -20.02
CA ALA A 271 -22.60 -4.63 -20.04
C ALA A 271 -23.75 -4.18 -20.97
N ASP A 272 -23.97 -4.91 -22.07
CA ASP A 272 -25.04 -4.66 -23.04
C ASP A 272 -26.40 -5.25 -22.60
N GLY A 273 -26.49 -5.89 -21.43
CA GLY A 273 -27.72 -6.51 -20.92
C GLY A 273 -28.10 -7.82 -21.62
N SER A 274 -27.15 -8.45 -22.30
CA SER A 274 -27.31 -9.73 -23.02
C SER A 274 -26.50 -10.88 -22.39
N GLY A 275 -26.01 -10.66 -21.17
CA GLY A 275 -25.24 -11.64 -20.41
C GLY A 275 -26.05 -12.88 -20.00
N PRO A 276 -25.39 -13.86 -19.36
CA PRO A 276 -26.05 -15.07 -18.88
C PRO A 276 -27.14 -14.73 -17.86
N ALA A 277 -28.28 -15.43 -17.96
CA ALA A 277 -29.33 -15.37 -16.96
C ALA A 277 -29.06 -16.40 -15.85
N GLY A 278 -29.37 -16.03 -14.61
CA GLY A 278 -29.21 -16.91 -13.44
C GLY A 278 -30.08 -16.43 -12.28
N ALA A 279 -29.47 -16.31 -11.10
CA ALA A 279 -30.15 -15.71 -9.94
C ALA A 279 -30.40 -14.20 -10.13
N LEU A 280 -29.63 -13.54 -11.00
CA LEU A 280 -29.90 -12.22 -11.54
C LEU A 280 -30.42 -12.36 -12.96
N SER A 281 -31.41 -11.54 -13.34
CA SER A 281 -31.77 -11.34 -14.75
C SER A 281 -30.61 -10.69 -15.52
N PRO A 282 -30.57 -10.74 -16.86
CA PRO A 282 -29.55 -10.03 -17.64
C PRO A 282 -29.46 -8.54 -17.31
N GLU A 283 -30.59 -7.87 -17.07
CA GLU A 283 -30.64 -6.46 -16.70
C GLU A 283 -30.09 -6.21 -15.28
N GLN A 284 -30.40 -7.10 -14.33
CA GLN A 284 -29.82 -7.05 -12.99
C GLN A 284 -28.32 -7.35 -13.03
N LEU A 285 -27.87 -8.29 -13.85
CA LEU A 285 -26.45 -8.61 -14.01
C LEU A 285 -25.69 -7.42 -14.62
N ALA A 286 -26.27 -6.71 -15.59
CA ALA A 286 -25.73 -5.48 -16.13
C ALA A 286 -25.60 -4.37 -15.07
N ALA A 287 -26.65 -4.17 -14.26
CA ALA A 287 -26.64 -3.21 -13.15
C ALA A 287 -25.58 -3.57 -12.09
N TRP A 288 -25.50 -4.85 -11.71
CA TRP A 288 -24.45 -5.33 -10.80
C TRP A 288 -23.05 -5.11 -11.39
N PHE A 289 -22.87 -5.33 -12.70
CA PHE A 289 -21.58 -5.13 -13.34
C PHE A 289 -21.18 -3.64 -13.41
N GLU A 290 -22.15 -2.71 -13.47
CA GLU A 290 -21.88 -1.29 -13.27
C GLU A 290 -21.32 -1.00 -11.88
N ASP A 291 -21.99 -1.45 -10.82
CA ASP A 291 -21.55 -1.29 -9.42
C ASP A 291 -20.15 -1.93 -9.22
N CYS A 292 -19.94 -3.14 -9.74
CA CYS A 292 -18.66 -3.84 -9.67
C CYS A 292 -17.52 -3.06 -10.35
N ARG A 293 -17.75 -2.49 -11.54
CA ARG A 293 -16.75 -1.66 -12.23
C ARG A 293 -16.43 -0.40 -11.43
N VAL A 294 -17.44 0.24 -10.84
CA VAL A 294 -17.26 1.41 -9.98
C VAL A 294 -16.38 1.07 -8.78
N ASP A 295 -16.66 -0.03 -8.08
CA ASP A 295 -15.85 -0.45 -6.93
C ASP A 295 -14.40 -0.75 -7.32
N LEU A 296 -14.18 -1.51 -8.41
CA LEU A 296 -12.83 -1.83 -8.91
C LEU A 296 -12.04 -0.56 -9.27
N VAL A 297 -12.66 0.37 -10.01
CA VAL A 297 -12.02 1.64 -10.41
C VAL A 297 -11.76 2.51 -9.18
N ARG A 298 -12.66 2.54 -8.19
CA ARG A 298 -12.46 3.28 -6.94
C ARG A 298 -11.31 2.72 -6.12
N GLN A 299 -11.21 1.40 -5.98
CA GLN A 299 -10.09 0.76 -5.29
C GLN A 299 -8.76 1.05 -6.00
N TRP A 300 -8.77 1.06 -7.33
CA TRP A 300 -7.58 1.40 -8.11
C TRP A 300 -7.19 2.88 -7.97
N LEU A 301 -8.11 3.82 -8.15
CA LEU A 301 -7.87 5.27 -8.02
C LEU A 301 -7.55 5.69 -6.58
N ALA A 302 -7.94 4.90 -5.58
CA ALA A 302 -7.61 5.16 -4.19
C ALA A 302 -6.09 5.00 -3.92
N HIS A 303 -5.37 4.21 -4.72
CA HIS A 303 -3.96 3.95 -4.53
C HIS A 303 -3.08 5.13 -5.00
N PRO A 304 -2.09 5.57 -4.21
CA PRO A 304 -1.25 6.73 -4.53
C PRO A 304 -0.48 6.58 -5.85
N ALA A 305 -0.04 5.38 -6.22
CA ALA A 305 0.61 5.14 -7.51
C ALA A 305 -0.33 5.31 -8.71
N SER A 306 -1.62 4.99 -8.55
CA SER A 306 -2.64 5.18 -9.58
C SER A 306 -3.01 6.65 -9.72
N MET A 307 -3.13 7.38 -8.60
CA MET A 307 -3.28 8.84 -8.59
C MET A 307 -2.15 9.51 -9.37
N ALA A 308 -0.90 9.12 -9.09
CA ALA A 308 0.27 9.58 -9.85
C ALA A 308 0.20 9.24 -11.34
N ARG A 309 -0.25 8.02 -11.69
CA ARG A 309 -0.39 7.58 -13.10
C ARG A 309 -1.37 8.47 -13.88
N VAL A 310 -2.47 8.87 -13.26
CA VAL A 310 -3.47 9.77 -13.87
C VAL A 310 -3.14 11.25 -13.69
N GLY A 311 -2.08 11.59 -12.96
CA GLY A 311 -1.67 12.97 -12.69
C GLY A 311 -2.56 13.71 -11.70
N TYR A 312 -3.19 12.97 -10.77
CA TYR A 312 -4.02 13.55 -9.71
C TYR A 312 -3.17 13.96 -8.51
N ASP A 313 -3.21 15.24 -8.15
CA ASP A 313 -2.53 15.84 -6.99
C ASP A 313 -3.48 16.62 -6.06
N GLY A 314 -4.80 16.45 -6.22
CA GLY A 314 -5.83 17.10 -5.40
C GLY A 314 -5.78 16.78 -3.91
N TYR A 315 -4.98 15.79 -3.49
CA TYR A 315 -4.68 15.52 -2.08
C TYR A 315 -3.82 16.62 -1.42
N ALA A 316 -3.13 17.46 -2.21
CA ALA A 316 -2.17 18.47 -1.77
C ALA A 316 -2.74 19.91 -1.77
N SER A 317 -4.06 20.05 -1.56
CA SER A 317 -4.76 21.33 -1.39
C SER A 317 -5.24 21.57 0.05
N GLY A 318 -4.66 20.85 1.01
CA GLY A 318 -5.06 20.87 2.41
C GLY A 318 -3.92 21.30 3.34
N GLY A 319 -3.68 20.47 4.35
CA GLY A 319 -2.76 20.74 5.45
C GLY A 319 -3.50 20.77 6.79
N ASP A 320 -2.73 20.80 7.87
CA ASP A 320 -3.27 20.83 9.24
C ASP A 320 -3.28 22.26 9.82
N THR A 321 -2.70 23.23 9.12
CA THR A 321 -2.56 24.62 9.56
C THR A 321 -3.33 25.57 8.66
N LEU A 322 -4.07 26.50 9.25
CA LEU A 322 -4.78 27.55 8.53
C LEU A 322 -3.85 28.75 8.23
N PRO A 323 -4.06 29.45 7.10
CA PRO A 323 -4.99 29.10 6.02
C PRO A 323 -4.51 27.88 5.22
N LEU A 324 -5.44 27.07 4.73
CA LEU A 324 -5.10 25.92 3.89
C LEU A 324 -4.41 26.40 2.60
N THR A 325 -3.37 25.68 2.18
CA THR A 325 -2.61 26.07 0.99
C THR A 325 -3.21 25.41 -0.25
N GLY A 326 -3.95 26.19 -1.04
CA GLY A 326 -4.49 25.76 -2.33
C GLY A 326 -3.53 25.97 -3.51
N PHE A 327 -4.03 25.67 -4.70
CA PHE A 327 -3.35 25.96 -5.98
C PHE A 327 -3.31 27.47 -6.22
N ARG A 328 -2.17 27.99 -6.71
CA ARG A 328 -2.03 29.41 -7.08
C ARG A 328 -2.18 29.62 -8.58
N SER A 329 -1.65 28.69 -9.37
CA SER A 329 -1.76 28.69 -10.82
C SER A 329 -3.08 28.03 -11.22
N LEU A 330 -4.03 28.83 -11.69
CA LEU A 330 -5.38 28.37 -12.08
C LEU A 330 -5.58 28.32 -13.60
N GLY A 331 -4.55 28.68 -14.37
CA GLY A 331 -4.59 28.61 -15.83
C GLY A 331 -4.54 27.16 -16.33
N ALA A 332 -5.20 26.87 -17.45
CA ALA A 332 -5.08 25.57 -18.09
C ALA A 332 -3.62 25.24 -18.41
N ASP A 333 -3.21 23.99 -18.19
CA ASP A 333 -1.85 23.48 -18.37
C ASP A 333 -0.75 24.23 -17.58
N GLN A 334 -1.13 25.06 -16.61
CA GLN A 334 -0.19 25.65 -15.66
C GLN A 334 -0.10 24.80 -14.40
N ARG A 335 1.09 24.81 -13.79
CA ARG A 335 1.40 24.04 -12.61
C ARG A 335 2.15 24.90 -11.62
N ASP A 336 1.83 24.74 -10.35
CA ASP A 336 2.67 25.29 -9.30
C ASP A 336 3.99 24.51 -9.17
N ASP A 337 5.06 25.16 -8.72
CA ASP A 337 6.40 24.57 -8.60
C ASP A 337 6.48 23.34 -7.67
N TRP A 338 5.49 23.16 -6.79
CA TRP A 338 5.43 22.04 -5.85
C TRP A 338 4.78 20.79 -6.46
N GLU A 339 4.06 20.93 -7.56
CA GLU A 339 3.26 19.84 -8.11
C GLU A 339 4.13 18.69 -8.64
N PRO A 340 3.76 17.42 -8.36
CA PRO A 340 4.51 16.28 -8.88
C PRO A 340 4.54 16.23 -10.41
N THR A 341 5.71 16.08 -11.00
CA THR A 341 5.90 16.06 -12.46
C THR A 341 5.94 14.66 -13.04
N ALA A 342 6.40 13.68 -12.26
CA ALA A 342 6.47 12.31 -12.70
C ALA A 342 5.08 11.68 -12.65
N ARG A 343 4.69 11.10 -13.79
CA ARG A 343 3.64 10.09 -13.81
C ARG A 343 4.32 8.75 -13.52
N SER A 344 3.66 7.90 -12.74
CA SER A 344 4.10 6.50 -12.61
C SER A 344 4.27 5.92 -14.03
N PRO A 345 5.34 5.14 -14.30
CA PRO A 345 5.53 4.55 -15.62
C PRO A 345 4.25 3.80 -16.03
N ARG A 346 3.90 3.98 -17.31
CA ARG A 346 2.82 3.22 -17.95
C ARG A 346 3.21 1.77 -18.14
#